data_AF-A0A919JRE1-F1
#
_entry.id   AF-A0A919JRE1-F1
#
_cell.length_a   1.000
_cell.length_b   1.000
_cell.length_c   1.000
_cell.angle_alpha   90.00
_cell.angle_beta   90.00
_cell.angle_gamma   90.00
#
_symmetry.space_group_name_H-M   'P 1'
#
loop_
_entity.id
_entity.type
_entity.pdbx_description
1 polymer ?
#
loop_
_entity_poly.entity_id
_entity_poly.type
_entity_poly.pdbx_seq_one_letter_code
_entity_poly.pdbx_strand_id
1 'polypeptide(L)'
;MGTDARRVGRRGQPNYPGAVTTRQPRVEIEYCTQCRWLLRAAWTAQELLTTFTRDLGEVALVPGVGGVFEVRLDGETLWSRKESGFPDLAELKRLVRDRVAPGRDLGHSDRKDQSASS
;
A
#
# COMPACT_ATOMS: atom_id res chain seq x y z
N MET A 1 0.86 -47.00 35.91
CA MET A 1 -0.35 -46.25 35.48
C MET A 1 0.02 -44.77 35.55
N GLY A 2 0.12 -43.96 34.49
CA GLY A 2 -0.49 -44.01 33.17
C GLY A 2 -1.07 -42.63 32.91
N THR A 3 -0.38 -41.83 32.06
CA THR A 3 -0.84 -40.66 31.25
C THR A 3 -1.46 -39.47 32.01
N ASP A 4 -1.22 -38.19 31.67
CA ASP A 4 -1.34 -37.60 30.34
C ASP A 4 -0.67 -36.21 30.24
N ALA A 5 -0.43 -35.85 28.99
CA ALA A 5 0.26 -34.78 28.34
C ALA A 5 -0.26 -33.35 28.56
N ARG A 6 0.69 -32.42 28.42
CA ARG A 6 0.57 -31.10 27.78
C ARG A 6 -0.53 -30.17 28.31
N ARG A 7 -0.06 -29.08 28.95
CA ARG A 7 -0.44 -27.74 28.47
C ARG A 7 0.80 -26.99 27.99
N VAL A 8 1.05 -27.09 26.69
CA VAL A 8 1.86 -26.12 25.96
C VAL A 8 1.13 -24.78 25.96
N GLY A 9 1.85 -23.69 26.21
CA GLY A 9 1.44 -22.33 25.84
C GLY A 9 1.48 -21.37 27.01
N ARG A 10 2.29 -20.30 27.02
CA ARG A 10 2.93 -19.59 25.92
C ARG A 10 4.37 -19.26 26.29
N ARG A 11 5.31 -19.81 25.52
CA ARG A 11 6.64 -19.19 25.39
C ARG A 11 6.43 -17.78 24.81
N GLY A 12 7.12 -16.82 25.41
CA GLY A 12 7.36 -15.44 24.98
C GLY A 12 6.54 -14.92 23.80
N GLN A 13 5.55 -14.08 24.09
CA GLN A 13 5.29 -12.97 23.19
C GLN A 13 6.27 -11.87 23.61
N PRO A 14 7.30 -11.52 22.82
CA PRO A 14 8.12 -10.36 23.12
C PRO A 14 7.19 -9.14 23.09
N ASN A 15 7.06 -8.52 24.26
CA ASN A 15 6.45 -7.21 24.42
C ASN A 15 7.40 -6.23 23.72
N TYR A 16 6.99 -5.67 22.57
CA TYR A 16 7.67 -4.49 22.00
C TYR A 16 6.84 -3.25 22.36
N PRO A 17 6.99 -2.66 23.56
CA PRO A 17 6.53 -1.31 23.82
C PRO A 17 7.57 -0.33 23.21
N GLY A 18 7.73 -0.38 21.90
CA GLY A 18 8.44 0.62 21.14
C GLY A 18 7.41 1.32 20.28
N ALA A 19 7.20 2.62 20.49
CA ALA A 19 6.39 3.41 19.58
C ALA A 19 6.91 3.17 18.14
N VAL A 20 6.07 2.62 17.26
CA VAL A 20 6.42 2.47 15.85
C VAL A 20 6.38 3.87 15.25
N THR A 21 7.55 4.47 15.03
CA THR A 21 7.64 5.74 14.29
C THR A 21 7.34 5.46 12.83
N THR A 22 6.13 5.78 12.38
CA THR A 22 5.77 5.79 10.96
C THR A 22 6.56 6.88 10.25
N ARG A 23 7.15 6.56 9.10
CA ARG A 23 7.89 7.53 8.28
C ARG A 23 6.96 8.17 7.25
N GLN A 24 6.90 9.50 7.27
CA GLN A 24 6.14 10.28 6.30
C GLN A 24 7.00 10.64 5.07
N PRO A 25 6.39 10.84 3.89
CA PRO A 25 4.99 10.57 3.56
C PRO A 25 4.70 9.06 3.53
N ARG A 26 3.55 8.66 4.05
CA ARG A 26 3.15 7.27 4.26
C ARG A 26 1.99 6.89 3.35
N VAL A 27 2.24 5.94 2.46
CA VAL A 27 1.17 5.32 1.65
C VAL A 27 0.63 4.09 2.34
N GLU A 28 -0.69 3.96 2.42
CA GLU A 28 -1.38 2.74 2.79
C GLU A 28 -2.03 2.11 1.57
N ILE A 29 -1.93 0.79 1.45
CA ILE A 29 -2.71 0.00 0.51
C ILE A 29 -3.55 -0.98 1.32
N GLU A 30 -4.81 -0.61 1.55
CA GLU A 30 -5.77 -1.51 2.19
C GLU A 30 -6.32 -2.50 1.16
N TYR A 31 -6.19 -3.81 1.41
CA TYR A 31 -6.54 -4.83 0.42
C TYR A 31 -7.39 -5.96 1.02
N CYS A 32 -8.37 -6.43 0.25
CA CYS A 32 -9.20 -7.57 0.61
C CYS A 32 -8.37 -8.87 0.66
N THR A 33 -8.21 -9.42 1.86
CA THR A 33 -7.50 -10.69 2.10
C THR A 33 -8.24 -11.89 1.51
N GLN A 34 -9.57 -11.89 1.56
CA GLN A 34 -10.44 -12.96 1.05
C GLN A 34 -10.47 -13.00 -0.49
N CYS A 35 -10.11 -11.89 -1.14
CA CYS A 35 -10.17 -11.73 -2.58
C CYS A 35 -8.86 -12.13 -3.29
N ARG A 36 -7.85 -12.57 -2.53
CA ARG A 36 -6.49 -12.89 -3.01
C ARG A 36 -5.78 -11.71 -3.69
N TRP A 37 -6.02 -10.48 -3.22
CA TRP A 37 -5.42 -9.27 -3.81
C TRP A 37 -4.07 -8.87 -3.21
N LEU A 38 -3.51 -9.66 -2.29
CA LEU A 38 -2.18 -9.41 -1.72
C LEU A 38 -1.12 -9.20 -2.80
N LEU A 39 -1.09 -10.05 -3.84
CA LEU A 39 -0.09 -9.94 -4.91
C LEU A 39 -0.20 -8.61 -5.66
N ARG A 40 -1.42 -8.14 -5.92
CA ARG A 40 -1.65 -6.84 -6.55
C ARG A 40 -1.20 -5.70 -5.64
N ALA A 41 -1.57 -5.75 -4.36
CA ALA A 41 -1.19 -4.73 -3.39
C ALA A 41 0.34 -4.67 -3.20
N ALA A 42 1.01 -5.82 -3.10
CA ALA A 42 2.46 -5.92 -2.97
C ALA A 42 3.19 -5.43 -4.22
N TRP A 43 2.67 -5.71 -5.43
CA TRP A 43 3.23 -5.18 -6.66
C TRP A 43 3.05 -3.66 -6.75
N THR A 44 1.86 -3.14 -6.45
CA THR A 44 1.63 -1.68 -6.38
C THR A 44 2.59 -1.00 -5.39
N ALA A 45 2.84 -1.60 -4.21
CA ALA A 45 3.81 -1.08 -3.26
C ALA A 45 5.23 -1.05 -3.81
N GLN A 46 5.68 -2.12 -4.48
CA GLN A 46 7.00 -2.17 -5.12
C GLN A 46 7.15 -1.08 -6.17
N GLU A 47 6.12 -0.87 -7.00
CA GLU A 47 6.12 0.15 -8.04
C GLU A 47 6.21 1.57 -7.46
N LEU A 48 5.55 1.84 -6.34
CA LEU A 48 5.65 3.12 -5.65
C LEU A 48 7.04 3.32 -5.02
N LEU A 49 7.57 2.31 -4.31
CA LEU A 49 8.88 2.40 -3.65
C LEU A 49 10.05 2.50 -4.64
N THR A 50 9.94 1.87 -5.80
CA THR A 50 10.92 1.99 -6.89
C THR A 50 10.83 3.32 -7.62
N THR A 51 9.64 3.94 -7.70
CA THR A 51 9.47 5.25 -8.35
C THR A 51 9.90 6.40 -7.42
N PHE A 52 9.48 6.35 -6.15
CA PHE A 52 9.61 7.43 -5.16
C PHE A 52 10.60 7.08 -4.04
N THR A 53 11.72 6.45 -4.39
CA THR A 53 12.68 5.85 -3.44
C THR A 53 13.18 6.79 -2.34
N ARG A 54 13.21 8.10 -2.59
CA ARG A 54 13.63 9.13 -1.60
C ARG A 54 12.50 10.02 -1.12
N ASP A 55 11.32 9.92 -1.73
CA ASP A 55 10.21 10.84 -1.51
C ASP A 55 9.11 10.21 -0.65
N LEU A 56 9.03 8.88 -0.59
CA LEU A 56 8.17 8.15 0.35
C LEU A 56 8.96 7.68 1.57
N GLY A 57 8.36 7.86 2.75
CA GLY A 57 8.90 7.33 4.00
C GLY A 57 8.64 5.83 4.14
N GLU A 58 7.41 5.40 3.82
CA GLU A 58 7.03 3.98 3.81
C GLU A 58 5.79 3.72 2.93
N VAL A 59 5.60 2.44 2.57
CA VAL A 59 4.35 1.92 2.03
C VAL A 59 3.89 0.76 2.91
N ALA A 60 2.70 0.86 3.48
CA ALA A 60 2.11 -0.15 4.35
C ALA A 60 1.05 -0.97 3.59
N LEU A 61 1.16 -2.30 3.65
CA LEU A 61 0.10 -3.21 3.20
C LEU A 61 -0.84 -3.46 4.38
N VAL A 62 -2.10 -3.03 4.27
CA VAL A 62 -3.09 -3.11 5.35
C VAL A 62 -4.13 -4.19 5.00
N PRO A 63 -4.22 -5.29 5.76
CA PRO A 63 -5.22 -6.31 5.53
C PRO A 63 -6.64 -5.79 5.79
N GLY A 64 -7.53 -5.95 4.81
CA GLY A 64 -8.96 -5.62 4.91
C GLY A 64 -9.86 -6.75 4.40
N VAL A 65 -11.16 -6.46 4.32
CA VAL A 65 -12.22 -7.40 3.90
C VAL A 65 -13.22 -6.72 2.96
N GLY A 66 -14.23 -7.47 2.46
CA GLY A 66 -15.36 -6.85 1.74
C GLY A 66 -15.03 -6.28 0.36
N GLY A 67 -14.01 -6.81 -0.32
CA GLY A 67 -13.64 -6.32 -1.65
C GLY A 67 -13.00 -4.92 -1.66
N VAL A 68 -12.41 -4.51 -0.53
CA VAL A 68 -11.64 -3.27 -0.41
C VAL A 68 -10.33 -3.33 -1.20
N PHE A 69 -10.07 -2.24 -1.92
CA PHE A 69 -8.74 -1.91 -2.43
C PHE A 69 -8.64 -0.38 -2.44
N GLU A 70 -8.05 0.19 -1.39
CA GLU A 70 -7.91 1.63 -1.21
C GLU A 70 -6.44 2.01 -1.08
N VAL A 71 -6.07 3.10 -1.74
CA VAL A 71 -4.73 3.69 -1.59
C VAL A 71 -4.89 5.04 -0.90
N ARG A 72 -4.24 5.20 0.25
CA ARG A 72 -4.25 6.44 1.03
C ARG A 72 -2.84 7.01 1.17
N LEU A 73 -2.71 8.32 1.17
CA LEU A 73 -1.48 9.02 1.51
C LEU A 73 -1.75 9.86 2.75
N ASP A 74 -1.02 9.59 3.84
CA ASP A 74 -1.15 10.29 5.11
C ASP A 74 -2.59 10.30 5.66
N GLY A 75 -3.34 9.24 5.36
CA GLY A 75 -4.75 9.07 5.72
C GLY A 75 -5.76 9.61 4.71
N GLU A 76 -5.33 10.39 3.71
CA GLU A 76 -6.20 10.88 2.63
C GLU A 76 -6.31 9.86 1.50
N THR A 77 -7.52 9.51 1.08
CA THR A 77 -7.75 8.56 -0.01
C THR A 77 -7.34 9.17 -1.36
N LEU A 78 -6.32 8.57 -1.99
CA LEU A 78 -5.91 8.87 -3.36
C LEU A 78 -6.65 8.01 -4.39
N TRP A 79 -7.01 6.77 -4.02
CA TRP A 79 -7.72 5.85 -4.92
C TRP A 79 -8.67 4.93 -4.17
N SER A 80 -9.86 4.68 -4.74
CA SER A 80 -10.81 3.69 -4.24
C SER A 80 -11.31 2.79 -5.36
N ARG A 81 -11.17 1.47 -5.16
CA ARG A 81 -11.68 0.48 -6.11
C ARG A 81 -13.19 0.43 -6.18
N LYS A 82 -13.89 0.89 -5.15
CA LYS A 82 -15.35 0.99 -5.17
C LYS A 82 -15.81 2.06 -6.17
N GLU A 83 -15.06 3.15 -6.29
CA GLU A 83 -15.42 4.30 -7.13
C GLU A 83 -14.91 4.14 -8.58
N SER A 84 -13.68 3.66 -8.75
CA SER A 84 -12.99 3.71 -10.06
C SER A 84 -12.40 2.37 -10.52
N GLY A 85 -12.72 1.26 -9.84
CA GLY A 85 -12.11 -0.03 -10.13
C GLY A 85 -10.62 -0.07 -9.73
N PHE A 86 -9.83 -1.00 -10.26
CA PHE A 86 -8.41 -1.04 -9.91
C PHE A 86 -7.63 0.08 -10.59
N PRO A 87 -6.61 0.66 -9.92
CA PRO A 87 -5.84 1.75 -10.50
C PRO A 87 -5.06 1.31 -11.73
N ASP A 88 -5.04 2.15 -12.77
CA ASP A 88 -3.93 2.18 -13.72
C ASP A 88 -2.71 2.72 -12.97
N LEU A 89 -1.58 2.01 -13.09
CA LEU A 89 -0.41 2.33 -12.28
C LEU A 89 0.19 3.69 -12.64
N ALA A 90 0.12 4.11 -13.90
CA ALA A 90 0.66 5.42 -14.29
C ALA A 90 -0.15 6.55 -13.66
N GLU A 91 -1.47 6.41 -13.64
CA GLU A 91 -2.37 7.35 -12.96
C GLU A 91 -2.11 7.42 -11.46
N LEU A 92 -2.00 6.26 -10.79
CA LEU A 92 -1.69 6.24 -9.36
C LEU A 92 -0.33 6.90 -9.05
N LYS A 93 0.69 6.67 -9.89
CA LYS A 93 1.99 7.33 -9.75
C LYS A 93 1.88 8.86 -9.91
N ARG A 94 1.06 9.36 -10.85
CA ARG A 94 0.80 10.81 -11.00
C ARG A 94 0.14 11.39 -9.74
N LEU A 95 -0.91 10.75 -9.23
CA LEU A 95 -1.60 11.18 -8.00
C LEU A 95 -0.66 11.25 -6.79
N VAL A 96 0.22 10.26 -6.63
CA VAL A 96 1.23 10.27 -5.56
C VAL A 96 2.26 11.38 -5.80
N ARG A 97 2.80 11.51 -7.02
CA ARG A 97 3.79 12.53 -7.40
C ARG A 97 3.30 13.93 -7.09
N ASP A 98 2.07 14.24 -7.46
CA ASP A 98 1.48 15.57 -7.26
C ASP A 98 1.45 15.99 -5.79
N ARG A 99 1.50 15.02 -4.85
CA ARG A 99 1.53 15.27 -3.40
C ARG A 99 2.93 15.23 -2.80
N VAL A 100 3.79 14.29 -3.22
CA VAL A 100 5.08 14.04 -2.53
C VAL A 100 6.30 14.60 -3.27
N ALA A 101 6.19 14.85 -4.57
CA ALA A 101 7.29 15.31 -5.41
C ALA A 101 6.76 16.18 -6.58
N PRO A 102 6.11 17.32 -6.28
CA PRO A 102 5.48 18.15 -7.30
C PRO A 102 6.52 18.62 -8.35
N GLY A 103 6.19 18.47 -9.62
CA GLY A 103 7.06 18.83 -10.75
C GLY A 103 8.08 17.77 -11.17
N ARG A 104 8.17 16.62 -10.48
CA ARG A 104 8.99 15.50 -10.92
C ARG A 104 8.44 14.87 -12.21
N ASP A 105 9.28 14.74 -13.23
CA ASP A 105 8.97 13.99 -14.46
C ASP A 105 8.90 12.48 -14.16
N LEU A 106 7.80 11.83 -14.57
CA LEU A 106 7.60 10.38 -14.47
C LEU A 106 7.83 9.65 -15.81
N GLY A 107 8.36 10.35 -16.81
CA GLY A 107 8.68 9.80 -18.13
C GLY A 107 7.43 9.29 -18.84
N HIS A 108 7.41 8.01 -19.20
CA HIS A 108 6.27 7.42 -19.92
C HIS A 108 4.96 7.45 -19.12
N SER A 109 5.02 7.58 -17.78
CA SER A 109 3.82 7.69 -16.95
C SER A 109 3.12 9.05 -17.06
N ASP A 110 3.75 10.09 -17.60
CA ASP A 110 3.12 11.41 -17.82
C ASP A 110 2.46 11.55 -19.20
N ARG A 111 2.70 10.62 -20.14
CA ARG A 111 2.36 10.81 -21.57
C ARG A 111 0.95 10.35 -22.00
N LYS A 112 0.17 9.69 -21.14
CA LYS A 112 -1.15 9.16 -21.53
C LYS A 112 -2.24 10.23 -21.72
N ASP A 113 -2.04 11.46 -21.26
CA ASP A 113 -3.04 12.53 -21.42
C ASP A 113 -2.94 13.28 -22.76
N GLN A 114 -1.90 13.06 -23.57
CA GLN A 114 -1.72 13.79 -24.84
C GLN A 114 -2.22 13.02 -26.08
N SER A 115 -2.55 11.73 -25.97
CA SER A 115 -2.99 10.92 -27.13
C SER A 115 -4.51 10.79 -27.28
N ALA A 116 -5.30 11.37 -26.36
CA ALA A 116 -6.77 11.40 -26.46
C ALA A 116 -7.30 12.70 -27.09
N SER A 117 -6.42 13.55 -27.65
CA SER A 117 -6.78 14.80 -28.33
C SER A 117 -6.07 14.96 -29.68
N SER A 118 -5.80 13.84 -30.37
CA SER A 118 -5.33 13.84 -31.77
C SER A 118 -6.15 12.88 -32.60
#